data_AF-A0ABF7RGR0-F1
#
_entry.id   AF-A0ABF7RGR0-F1
#
_cell.length_a   1.000
_cell.length_b   1.000
_cell.length_c   1.000
_cell.angle_alpha   90.00
_cell.angle_beta   90.00
_cell.angle_gamma   90.00
#
_symmetry.space_group_name_H-M   'P 1'
#
loop_
_entity.id
_entity.type
_entity.pdbx_description
1 polymer ?
#
loop_
_entity_poly.entity_id
_entity_poly.type
_entity_poly.pdbx_seq_one_letter_code
_entity_poly.pdbx_strand_id
1 'polypeptide(L)'
;MLPLIFWTIAFLFWNAIKARFSGVEFGLVQAVKSVASGKPHYHMWFLFMIFGLYLFTPLIRTLVRNAGRRELWFFVIVMFSLSALDELLEIFFDDEDGFFLFWFLPYIPYFICGHLIASSKRNDGKFISLVVFVASVFFTAIGFYLLTGMKGPEKGIYFYGNLSVSVIPMSIALMWLLRSLSFSERVAEWFGVLSALTLGIYLIHPIFLESFRFFYFKAKDYYPLLSVPALTVLIFGGSLMFAFVLRKTPYLKRVI
;
A
#
# COMPACT_ATOMS: atom_id res chain seq x y z
N MET A 1 -17.63 0.34 -0.55
CA MET A 1 -18.00 1.11 0.65
C MET A 1 -18.20 0.23 1.89
N LEU A 2 -18.83 -0.94 1.78
CA LEU A 2 -19.02 -1.86 2.92
C LEU A 2 -17.71 -2.23 3.66
N PRO A 3 -16.58 -2.55 2.99
CA PRO A 3 -15.31 -2.81 3.68
C PRO A 3 -14.84 -1.61 4.50
N LEU A 4 -14.85 -0.41 3.91
CA LEU A 4 -14.38 0.82 4.58
C LEU A 4 -15.16 1.09 5.88
N ILE A 5 -16.49 0.99 5.84
CA ILE A 5 -17.34 1.23 7.01
C ILE A 5 -17.10 0.16 8.08
N PHE A 6 -17.17 -1.11 7.70
CA PHE A 6 -16.99 -2.23 8.64
C PHE A 6 -15.64 -2.19 9.34
N TRP A 7 -14.56 -2.03 8.58
CA TRP A 7 -13.21 -2.03 9.13
C TRP A 7 -12.88 -0.75 9.90
N THR A 8 -13.49 0.39 9.54
CA THR A 8 -13.40 1.59 10.40
C THR A 8 -13.95 1.29 11.79
N ILE A 9 -15.14 0.71 11.89
CA ILE A 9 -15.74 0.34 13.18
C ILE A 9 -14.89 -0.70 13.92
N ALA A 10 -14.43 -1.75 13.21
CA ALA A 10 -13.59 -2.78 13.80
C ALA A 10 -12.27 -2.22 14.36
N PHE A 11 -11.63 -1.29 13.65
CA PHE A 11 -10.39 -0.67 14.11
C PHE A 11 -10.59 0.36 15.24
N LEU A 12 -11.72 1.06 15.26
CA LEU A 12 -12.08 1.90 16.42
C LEU A 12 -12.24 1.04 17.68
N PHE A 13 -12.89 -0.12 17.56
CA PHE A 13 -13.02 -1.08 18.66
C PHE A 13 -11.66 -1.65 19.08
N TRP A 14 -10.82 -2.03 18.11
CA TRP A 14 -9.47 -2.52 18.37
C TRP A 14 -8.59 -1.48 19.09
N ASN A 15 -8.64 -0.21 18.65
CA ASN A 15 -7.93 0.88 19.30
C ASN A 15 -8.42 1.11 20.73
N ALA A 16 -9.73 1.03 20.98
CA ALA A 16 -10.29 1.13 22.32
C ALA A 16 -9.80 -0.01 23.24
N ILE A 17 -9.72 -1.24 22.73
CA ILE A 17 -9.13 -2.37 23.45
C ILE A 17 -7.67 -2.08 23.80
N LYS A 18 -6.84 -1.71 22.81
CA LYS A 18 -5.42 -1.40 23.04
C LYS A 18 -5.23 -0.28 24.05
N ALA A 19 -6.03 0.77 23.96
CA ALA A 19 -5.96 1.90 24.87
C ALA A 19 -6.23 1.47 26.32
N ARG A 20 -7.24 0.61 26.54
CA ARG A 20 -7.53 0.04 27.86
C ARG A 20 -6.37 -0.78 28.42
N PHE A 21 -5.72 -1.61 27.59
CA PHE A 21 -4.57 -2.40 28.02
C PHE A 21 -3.31 -1.57 28.27
N SER A 22 -3.13 -0.47 27.53
CA SER A 22 -1.98 0.42 27.66
C SER A 22 -2.17 1.54 28.71
N GLY A 23 -3.33 1.62 29.36
CA GLY A 23 -3.66 2.68 30.32
C GLY A 23 -3.84 4.06 29.67
N VAL A 24 -4.10 4.12 28.37
CA VAL A 24 -4.32 5.36 27.61
C VAL A 24 -5.81 5.59 27.45
N GLU A 25 -6.27 6.83 27.53
CA GLU A 25 -7.67 7.17 27.25
C GLU A 25 -7.95 7.16 25.74
N PHE A 26 -8.91 6.33 25.32
CA PHE A 26 -9.50 6.36 23.98
C PHE A 26 -11.02 6.45 24.08
N GLY A 27 -11.54 7.67 23.92
CA GLY A 27 -12.95 8.00 23.93
C GLY A 27 -13.48 8.45 22.57
N LEU A 28 -14.74 8.88 22.56
CA LEU A 28 -15.47 9.29 21.34
C LEU A 28 -14.77 10.41 20.57
N VAL A 29 -14.13 11.35 21.27
CA VAL A 29 -13.43 12.47 20.62
C VAL A 29 -12.24 11.98 19.78
N GLN A 30 -11.40 11.08 20.30
CA GLN A 30 -10.28 10.53 19.51
C GLN A 30 -10.79 9.64 18.38
N ALA A 31 -11.86 8.87 18.60
CA ALA A 31 -12.49 8.08 17.56
C ALA A 31 -12.97 8.97 16.40
N VAL A 32 -13.73 10.03 16.69
CA VAL A 32 -14.21 10.98 15.67
C VAL A 32 -13.04 11.67 14.97
N LYS A 33 -12.03 12.14 15.71
CA LYS A 33 -10.83 12.75 15.11
C LYS A 33 -10.11 11.80 14.15
N SER A 34 -9.95 10.54 14.53
CA SER A 34 -9.27 9.53 13.69
C SER A 34 -10.03 9.21 12.40
N VAL A 35 -11.37 9.23 12.44
CA VAL A 35 -12.20 9.05 11.24
C VAL A 35 -12.18 10.31 10.39
N ALA A 36 -12.28 11.49 10.99
CA ALA A 36 -12.26 12.77 10.30
C ALA A 36 -10.91 13.04 9.62
N SER A 37 -9.81 12.53 10.17
CA SER A 37 -8.49 12.59 9.53
C SER A 37 -8.26 11.53 8.45
N GLY A 38 -9.23 10.62 8.21
CA GLY A 38 -9.06 9.52 7.25
C GLY A 38 -8.08 8.44 7.71
N LYS A 39 -7.63 8.45 8.97
CA LYS A 39 -6.76 7.42 9.56
C LYS A 39 -7.38 6.80 10.83
N PRO A 40 -8.53 6.08 10.74
CA PRO A 40 -9.06 5.30 11.87
C PRO A 40 -8.02 4.31 12.42
N HIS A 41 -7.14 3.83 11.54
CA HIS A 41 -5.92 3.13 11.90
C HIS A 41 -4.82 3.44 10.87
N TYR A 42 -3.55 3.21 11.22
CA TYR A 42 -2.40 3.72 10.47
C TYR A 42 -2.35 3.24 9.02
N HIS A 43 -2.80 2.02 8.71
CA HIS A 43 -2.81 1.46 7.36
C HIS A 43 -4.08 1.83 6.59
N MET A 44 -5.18 2.16 7.26
CA MET A 44 -6.49 2.39 6.63
C MET A 44 -6.51 3.53 5.59
N TRP A 45 -5.52 4.42 5.60
CA TRP A 45 -5.38 5.52 4.64
C TRP A 45 -5.52 5.06 3.17
N PHE A 46 -5.02 3.86 2.85
CA PHE A 46 -5.11 3.30 1.50
C PHE A 46 -6.57 3.13 1.04
N LEU A 47 -7.49 2.75 1.94
CA LEU A 47 -8.90 2.60 1.59
C LEU A 47 -9.57 3.94 1.27
N PHE A 48 -9.17 5.02 1.96
CA PHE A 48 -9.64 6.37 1.65
C PHE A 48 -9.06 6.86 0.33
N MET A 49 -7.76 6.62 0.10
CA MET A 49 -7.08 6.93 -1.15
C MET A 49 -7.73 6.22 -2.35
N ILE A 50 -7.92 4.89 -2.29
CA ILE A 50 -8.51 4.13 -3.41
C ILE A 50 -9.98 4.49 -3.64
N PHE A 51 -10.72 4.84 -2.57
CA PHE A 51 -12.07 5.35 -2.70
C PHE A 51 -12.09 6.65 -3.53
N GLY A 52 -11.17 7.58 -3.26
CA GLY A 52 -10.99 8.79 -4.06
C GLY A 52 -10.67 8.46 -5.53
N LEU A 53 -9.75 7.53 -5.80
CA LEU A 53 -9.44 7.09 -7.16
C LEU A 53 -10.68 6.56 -7.90
N TYR A 54 -11.49 5.73 -7.24
CA TYR A 54 -12.70 5.15 -7.82
C TYR A 54 -13.80 6.17 -8.07
N LEU A 55 -13.95 7.14 -7.16
CA LEU A 55 -14.87 8.26 -7.35
C LEU A 55 -14.50 9.08 -8.59
N PHE A 56 -13.21 9.31 -8.83
CA PHE A 56 -12.70 10.08 -9.98
C PHE A 56 -12.48 9.23 -11.23
N THR A 57 -12.66 7.91 -11.18
CA THR A 57 -12.45 7.01 -12.31
C THR A 57 -13.27 7.39 -13.56
N PRO A 58 -14.53 7.85 -13.48
CA PRO A 58 -15.27 8.31 -14.67
C PRO A 58 -14.59 9.48 -15.40
N LEU A 59 -13.99 10.42 -14.65
CA LEU A 59 -13.25 11.55 -15.19
C LEU A 59 -11.93 11.06 -15.81
N ILE A 60 -11.17 10.23 -15.08
CA ILE A 60 -9.92 9.65 -15.58
C ILE A 60 -10.17 8.84 -16.85
N ARG A 61 -11.27 8.08 -16.92
CA ARG A 61 -11.67 7.31 -18.11
C ARG A 61 -11.94 8.22 -19.31
N THR A 62 -12.53 9.39 -19.08
CA THR A 62 -12.78 10.39 -20.11
C THR A 62 -11.45 10.98 -20.62
N LEU A 63 -10.52 11.32 -19.73
CA LEU A 63 -9.18 11.77 -20.09
C LEU A 63 -8.45 10.74 -20.95
N VAL A 64 -8.39 9.48 -20.49
CA VAL A 64 -7.69 8.38 -21.16
C VAL A 64 -8.27 8.06 -22.53
N ARG A 65 -9.60 8.20 -22.71
CA ARG A 65 -10.25 7.93 -24.00
C ARG A 65 -9.97 9.00 -25.05
N ASN A 66 -9.81 10.26 -24.63
CA ASN A 66 -9.69 11.39 -25.55
C ASN A 66 -8.24 11.83 -25.79
N ALA A 67 -7.32 11.55 -24.85
CA ALA A 67 -5.92 11.90 -24.99
C ALA A 67 -5.13 10.87 -25.80
N GLY A 68 -4.16 11.35 -26.57
CA GLY A 68 -3.19 10.51 -27.27
C GLY A 68 -2.25 9.78 -26.30
N ARG A 69 -1.76 8.61 -26.71
CA ARG A 69 -0.85 7.80 -25.86
C ARG A 69 0.42 8.54 -25.43
N ARG A 70 0.95 9.44 -26.27
CA ARG A 70 2.11 10.29 -25.94
C ARG A 70 1.77 11.32 -24.86
N GLU A 71 0.60 11.95 -24.95
CA GLU A 71 0.11 12.92 -23.96
C GLU A 71 -0.13 12.25 -22.61
N LEU A 72 -0.66 11.03 -22.61
CA LEU A 72 -0.81 10.24 -21.38
C LEU A 72 0.53 9.90 -20.73
N TRP A 73 1.55 9.52 -21.51
CA TRP A 73 2.89 9.32 -20.95
C TRP A 73 3.51 10.61 -20.42
N PHE A 74 3.34 11.72 -21.15
CA PHE A 74 3.77 13.03 -20.67
C PHE A 74 3.09 13.39 -19.33
N PHE A 75 1.77 13.23 -19.24
CA PHE A 75 1.02 13.43 -18.00
C PHE A 75 1.55 12.55 -16.86
N VAL A 76 1.74 11.25 -17.11
CA VAL A 76 2.26 10.31 -16.11
C VAL A 76 3.65 10.74 -15.62
N ILE A 77 4.55 11.11 -16.52
CA ILE A 77 5.91 11.53 -16.17
C ILE A 77 5.87 12.82 -15.33
N VAL A 78 5.12 13.83 -15.76
CA VAL A 78 5.01 15.11 -15.03
C VAL A 78 4.42 14.88 -13.64
N MET A 79 3.30 14.15 -13.55
CA MET A 79 2.63 13.90 -12.27
C MET A 79 3.46 13.05 -11.32
N PHE A 80 4.19 12.05 -11.82
CA PHE A 80 5.12 11.30 -10.98
C PHE A 80 6.29 12.17 -10.51
N SER A 81 6.85 13.01 -11.38
CA SER A 81 7.91 13.94 -10.97
C SER A 81 7.44 14.91 -9.90
N LEU A 82 6.23 15.46 -10.03
CA LEU A 82 5.63 16.33 -9.01
C LEU A 82 5.37 15.57 -7.71
N SER A 83 4.81 14.36 -7.78
CA SER A 83 4.51 13.54 -6.58
C SER A 83 5.79 13.09 -5.87
N ALA A 84 6.84 12.75 -6.62
CA ALA A 84 8.14 12.39 -6.05
C ALA A 84 8.86 13.60 -5.46
N LEU A 85 8.69 14.77 -6.05
CA LEU A 85 9.21 16.02 -5.49
C LEU A 85 8.49 16.37 -4.19
N ASP A 86 7.16 16.26 -4.16
CA ASP A 86 6.33 16.49 -2.98
C ASP A 86 6.77 15.59 -1.80
N GLU A 87 6.83 14.27 -2.03
CA GLU A 87 7.31 13.29 -1.03
C GLU A 87 8.76 13.55 -0.60
N LEU A 88 9.62 14.05 -1.50
CA LEU A 88 11.00 14.41 -1.16
C LEU A 88 11.04 15.69 -0.30
N LEU A 89 10.15 16.65 -0.54
CA LEU A 89 10.06 17.89 0.22
C LEU A 89 9.53 17.65 1.64
N GLU A 90 8.65 16.67 1.85
CA GLU A 90 8.19 16.27 3.19
C GLU A 90 9.35 15.90 4.12
N ILE A 91 10.46 15.36 3.58
CA ILE A 91 11.69 15.08 4.34
C ILE A 91 12.25 16.36 4.98
N PHE A 92 12.06 17.52 4.36
CA PHE A 92 12.63 18.79 4.80
C PHE A 92 11.64 19.66 5.56
N PHE A 93 10.35 19.58 5.23
CA PHE A 93 9.35 20.54 5.69
C PHE A 93 8.39 20.02 6.77
N ASP A 94 8.46 18.73 7.17
CA ASP A 94 7.59 18.13 8.19
C ASP A 94 6.11 18.57 8.03
N ASP A 95 5.64 18.56 6.77
CA ASP A 95 4.29 18.99 6.44
C ASP A 95 3.25 18.03 7.02
N GLU A 96 2.13 18.59 7.49
CA GLU A 96 1.01 17.76 7.95
C GLU A 96 0.36 17.05 6.78
N ASP A 97 -0.09 15.81 7.00
CA ASP A 97 -0.86 15.07 6.01
C ASP A 97 -2.03 15.93 5.49
N GLY A 98 -2.01 16.21 4.18
CA GLY A 98 -3.10 16.94 3.54
C GLY A 98 -4.47 16.28 3.75
N PHE A 99 -5.55 16.99 3.47
CA PHE A 99 -6.91 16.47 3.69
C PHE A 99 -7.13 15.14 2.95
N PHE A 100 -7.63 14.12 3.65
CA PHE A 100 -7.67 12.72 3.17
C PHE A 100 -8.40 12.51 1.84
N LEU A 101 -9.34 13.41 1.50
CA LEU A 101 -10.03 13.36 0.20
C LEU A 101 -9.10 13.68 -0.98
N PHE A 102 -7.93 14.27 -0.76
CA PHE A 102 -6.96 14.59 -1.82
C PHE A 102 -5.81 13.59 -1.93
N TRP A 103 -5.68 12.63 -1.00
CA TRP A 103 -4.60 11.63 -1.04
C TRP A 103 -4.57 10.77 -2.29
N PHE A 104 -5.65 10.72 -3.07
CA PHE A 104 -5.67 9.99 -4.34
C PHE A 104 -4.94 10.72 -5.48
N LEU A 105 -4.80 12.05 -5.40
CA LEU A 105 -4.26 12.86 -6.49
C LEU A 105 -2.84 12.42 -6.89
N PRO A 106 -1.89 12.22 -5.95
CA PRO A 106 -0.53 11.78 -6.29
C PRO A 106 -0.49 10.36 -6.88
N TYR A 107 -1.55 9.56 -6.68
CA TYR A 107 -1.63 8.18 -7.17
C TYR A 107 -2.35 8.03 -8.52
N ILE A 108 -2.96 9.11 -9.06
CA ILE A 108 -3.50 9.13 -10.43
C ILE A 108 -2.48 8.65 -11.48
N PRO A 109 -1.20 9.09 -11.49
CA PRO A 109 -0.24 8.60 -12.47
C PRO A 109 -0.02 7.09 -12.40
N TYR A 110 -0.06 6.45 -11.22
CA TYR A 110 -0.03 4.99 -11.11
C TYR A 110 -1.21 4.33 -11.83
N PHE A 111 -2.41 4.89 -11.65
CA PHE A 111 -3.63 4.36 -12.26
C PHE A 111 -3.61 4.44 -13.79
N ILE A 112 -3.18 5.59 -14.34
CA ILE A 112 -3.06 5.78 -15.80
C ILE A 112 -1.87 4.98 -16.35
N CYS A 113 -0.74 4.94 -15.64
CA CYS A 113 0.42 4.15 -16.04
C CYS A 113 0.06 2.67 -16.15
N GLY A 114 -0.67 2.12 -15.17
CA GLY A 114 -1.19 0.75 -15.24
C GLY A 114 -2.03 0.48 -16.49
N HIS A 115 -2.91 1.43 -16.86
CA HIS A 115 -3.67 1.33 -18.12
C HIS A 115 -2.75 1.34 -19.36
N LEU A 116 -1.74 2.21 -19.39
CA LEU A 116 -0.77 2.28 -20.50
C LEU A 116 0.02 0.98 -20.62
N ILE A 117 0.47 0.41 -19.50
CA ILE A 117 1.19 -0.87 -19.46
C ILE A 117 0.28 -2.00 -19.98
N ALA A 118 -0.94 -2.13 -19.43
CA ALA A 118 -1.88 -3.18 -19.80
C ALA A 118 -2.30 -3.14 -21.28
N SER A 119 -2.56 -1.93 -21.81
CA SER A 119 -2.96 -1.71 -23.21
C SER A 119 -1.81 -1.72 -24.21
N SER A 120 -0.57 -1.87 -23.74
CA SER A 120 0.60 -1.84 -24.61
C SER A 120 0.63 -3.03 -25.56
N LYS A 121 0.91 -2.83 -26.85
CA LYS A 121 1.19 -3.96 -27.77
C LYS A 121 2.61 -4.49 -27.64
N ARG A 122 3.48 -3.73 -26.98
CA ARG A 122 4.89 -4.05 -26.75
C ARG A 122 5.00 -5.09 -25.63
N ASN A 123 5.73 -6.16 -25.90
CA ASN A 123 6.11 -7.19 -24.92
C ASN A 123 7.65 -7.29 -24.77
N ASP A 124 8.37 -6.36 -25.38
CA ASP A 124 9.81 -6.16 -25.20
C ASP A 124 10.10 -5.43 -23.88
N GLY A 125 11.35 -5.47 -23.44
CA GLY A 125 11.81 -4.73 -22.27
C GLY A 125 11.86 -5.52 -20.96
N LYS A 126 11.58 -6.83 -20.95
CA LYS A 126 11.71 -7.67 -19.73
C LYS A 126 13.06 -7.50 -19.03
N PHE A 127 14.15 -7.55 -19.79
CA PHE A 127 15.50 -7.38 -19.25
C PHE A 127 15.69 -5.97 -18.67
N ILE A 128 15.25 -4.94 -19.38
CA ILE A 128 15.32 -3.55 -18.90
C ILE A 128 14.50 -3.40 -17.61
N SER A 129 13.28 -3.93 -17.56
CA SER A 129 12.44 -3.93 -16.37
C SER A 129 13.09 -4.69 -15.22
N LEU A 130 13.75 -5.83 -15.47
CA LEU A 130 14.48 -6.56 -14.43
C LEU A 130 15.64 -5.73 -13.88
N VAL A 131 16.44 -5.12 -14.77
CA VAL A 131 17.55 -4.25 -14.37
C VAL A 131 17.05 -3.06 -13.57
N VAL A 132 16.00 -2.37 -14.03
CA VAL A 132 15.39 -1.23 -13.31
C VAL A 132 14.85 -1.67 -11.96
N PHE A 133 14.12 -2.80 -11.90
CA PHE A 133 13.59 -3.33 -10.65
C PHE A 133 14.70 -3.61 -9.63
N VAL A 134 15.72 -4.36 -10.04
CA VAL A 134 16.86 -4.72 -9.18
C VAL A 134 17.63 -3.46 -8.76
N ALA A 135 17.91 -2.55 -9.68
CA ALA A 135 18.59 -1.29 -9.39
C ALA A 135 17.78 -0.43 -8.40
N SER A 136 16.46 -0.32 -8.57
CA SER A 136 15.60 0.40 -7.64
C SER A 136 15.54 -0.25 -6.26
N VAL A 137 15.58 -1.59 -6.16
CA VAL A 137 15.65 -2.31 -4.87
C VAL A 137 16.95 -1.98 -4.13
N PHE A 138 18.09 -2.05 -4.83
CA PHE A 138 19.37 -1.66 -4.24
C PHE A 138 19.42 -0.18 -3.90
N PHE A 139 18.88 0.69 -4.76
CA PHE A 139 18.83 2.13 -4.51
C PHE A 139 17.98 2.45 -3.26
N THR A 140 16.87 1.74 -3.07
CA THR A 140 16.04 1.83 -1.86
C THR A 140 16.81 1.39 -0.62
N ALA A 141 17.46 0.23 -0.67
CA ALA A 141 18.19 -0.31 0.49
C ALA A 141 19.40 0.55 0.87
N ILE A 142 20.21 0.96 -0.11
CA ILE A 142 21.38 1.81 0.08
C ILE A 142 20.93 3.21 0.52
N GLY A 143 19.92 3.78 -0.13
CA GLY A 143 19.36 5.09 0.20
C GLY A 143 18.84 5.14 1.63
N PHE A 144 18.04 4.15 2.03
CA PHE A 144 17.56 4.00 3.40
C PHE A 144 18.72 3.95 4.40
N TYR A 145 19.71 3.10 4.15
CA TYR A 145 20.86 2.91 5.05
C TYR A 145 21.68 4.20 5.21
N LEU A 146 22.02 4.86 4.10
CA LEU A 146 22.81 6.09 4.11
C LEU A 146 22.07 7.24 4.77
N LEU A 147 20.80 7.48 4.39
CA LEU A 147 20.02 8.59 4.92
C LEU A 147 19.70 8.38 6.41
N THR A 148 19.43 7.14 6.82
CA THR A 148 19.29 6.77 8.24
C THR A 148 20.57 7.06 9.01
N GLY A 149 21.74 6.69 8.48
CA GLY A 149 23.03 6.96 9.12
C GLY A 149 23.35 8.45 9.25
N MET A 150 22.86 9.29 8.34
CA MET A 150 23.15 10.74 8.32
C MET A 150 22.13 11.60 9.08
N LYS A 151 20.85 11.25 9.02
CA LYS A 151 19.73 12.10 9.47
C LYS A 151 18.76 11.38 10.41
N GLY A 152 19.01 10.11 10.71
CA GLY A 152 18.15 9.28 11.56
C GLY A 152 17.08 8.50 10.77
N PRO A 153 16.48 7.48 11.41
CA PRO A 153 15.57 6.55 10.75
C PRO A 153 14.29 7.22 10.22
N GLU A 154 13.83 8.29 10.88
CA GLU A 154 12.65 9.08 10.49
C GLU A 154 12.73 9.51 9.02
N LYS A 155 13.90 10.07 8.62
CA LYS A 155 14.14 10.55 7.27
C LYS A 155 14.50 9.41 6.32
N GLY A 156 15.15 8.35 6.81
CA GLY A 156 15.46 7.16 6.03
C GLY A 156 14.23 6.48 5.43
N ILE A 157 13.10 6.48 6.17
CA ILE A 157 11.83 5.86 5.75
C ILE A 157 11.29 6.40 4.42
N TYR A 158 11.71 7.59 3.98
CA TYR A 158 11.39 8.12 2.64
C TYR A 158 11.61 7.10 1.52
N PHE A 159 12.69 6.31 1.57
CA PHE A 159 12.97 5.31 0.53
C PHE A 159 11.96 4.15 0.48
N TYR A 160 11.14 3.99 1.53
CA TYR A 160 9.99 3.10 1.56
C TYR A 160 8.67 3.79 1.17
N GLY A 161 8.68 5.10 0.98
CA GLY A 161 7.54 5.90 0.53
C GLY A 161 7.07 5.47 -0.86
N ASN A 162 5.75 5.37 -1.05
CA ASN A 162 5.15 4.84 -2.28
C ASN A 162 5.40 5.72 -3.51
N LEU A 163 5.64 7.02 -3.30
CA LEU A 163 5.92 8.00 -4.34
C LEU A 163 7.38 8.42 -4.35
N SER A 164 8.24 7.76 -3.57
CA SER A 164 9.66 8.03 -3.58
C SER A 164 10.28 7.76 -4.96
N VAL A 165 11.37 8.47 -5.23
CA VAL A 165 12.14 8.35 -6.47
C VAL A 165 12.62 6.92 -6.76
N SER A 166 12.74 6.06 -5.74
CA SER A 166 13.12 4.66 -5.92
C SER A 166 11.92 3.74 -6.15
N VAL A 167 10.79 3.95 -5.46
CA VAL A 167 9.63 3.05 -5.50
C VAL A 167 8.78 3.22 -6.75
N ILE A 168 8.69 4.43 -7.32
CA ILE A 168 8.00 4.66 -8.61
C ILE A 168 8.57 3.77 -9.73
N PRO A 169 9.87 3.87 -10.08
CA PRO A 169 10.45 3.02 -11.11
C PRO A 169 10.41 1.54 -10.73
N MET A 170 10.57 1.19 -9.44
CA MET A 170 10.45 -0.20 -8.96
C MET A 170 9.08 -0.79 -9.30
N SER A 171 8.02 -0.06 -8.99
CA SER A 171 6.63 -0.50 -9.18
C SER A 171 6.25 -0.63 -10.65
N ILE A 172 6.65 0.34 -11.48
CA ILE A 172 6.43 0.30 -12.94
C ILE A 172 7.18 -0.89 -13.56
N ALA A 173 8.43 -1.09 -13.16
CA ALA A 173 9.26 -2.18 -13.66
C ALA A 173 8.70 -3.55 -13.26
N LEU A 174 8.29 -3.71 -11.99
CA LEU A 174 7.65 -4.94 -11.52
C LEU A 174 6.35 -5.22 -12.28
N MET A 175 5.51 -4.20 -12.49
CA MET A 175 4.26 -4.37 -13.24
C MET A 175 4.52 -4.82 -14.69
N TRP A 176 5.54 -4.25 -15.34
CA TRP A 176 5.92 -4.67 -16.69
C TRP A 176 6.45 -6.11 -16.72
N LEU A 177 7.26 -6.51 -15.74
CA LEU A 177 7.74 -7.88 -15.58
C LEU A 177 6.57 -8.86 -15.43
N LEU A 178 5.68 -8.61 -14.47
CA LEU A 178 4.54 -9.48 -14.17
C LEU A 178 3.61 -9.63 -15.36
N ARG A 179 3.33 -8.53 -16.08
CA ARG A 179 2.53 -8.56 -17.33
C ARG A 179 3.12 -9.49 -18.38
N SER A 180 4.44 -9.63 -18.39
CA SER A 180 5.18 -10.37 -19.40
C SER A 180 5.32 -11.87 -19.07
N LEU A 181 4.91 -12.27 -17.87
CA LEU A 181 4.87 -13.66 -17.42
C LEU A 181 3.58 -14.34 -17.92
N SER A 182 3.72 -15.58 -18.35
CA SER A 182 2.58 -16.48 -18.59
C SER A 182 2.55 -17.54 -17.49
N PHE A 183 1.35 -17.86 -17.02
CA PHE A 183 1.12 -18.89 -16.01
C PHE A 183 0.30 -20.03 -16.61
N SER A 184 0.49 -21.24 -16.09
CA SER A 184 -0.42 -22.34 -16.40
C SER A 184 -1.82 -22.05 -15.85
N GLU A 185 -2.84 -22.65 -16.45
CA GLU A 185 -4.25 -22.46 -16.05
C GLU A 185 -4.45 -22.72 -14.56
N ARG A 186 -3.90 -23.83 -14.06
CA ARG A 186 -3.94 -24.18 -12.63
C ARG A 186 -3.34 -23.09 -11.74
N VAL A 187 -2.18 -22.53 -12.12
CA VAL A 187 -1.53 -21.47 -11.33
C VAL A 187 -2.36 -20.18 -11.39
N ALA A 188 -2.94 -19.86 -12.54
CA ALA A 188 -3.83 -18.70 -12.69
C ALA A 188 -5.09 -18.83 -11.82
N GLU A 189 -5.69 -20.02 -11.72
CA GLU A 189 -6.82 -20.30 -10.82
C GLU A 189 -6.45 -20.05 -9.35
N TRP A 190 -5.30 -20.58 -8.91
CA TRP A 190 -4.80 -20.35 -7.55
C TRP A 190 -4.56 -18.87 -7.26
N PHE A 191 -3.97 -18.13 -8.20
CA PHE A 191 -3.83 -16.69 -8.06
C PHE A 191 -5.16 -15.95 -8.02
N GLY A 192 -6.17 -16.41 -8.77
CA GLY A 192 -7.53 -15.88 -8.66
C GLY A 192 -8.13 -16.08 -7.26
N VAL A 193 -7.92 -17.26 -6.66
CA VAL A 193 -8.38 -17.54 -5.29
C VAL A 193 -7.66 -16.66 -4.27
N LEU A 194 -6.34 -16.53 -4.37
CA LEU A 194 -5.52 -15.72 -3.45
C LEU A 194 -5.80 -14.22 -3.62
N SER A 195 -5.97 -13.74 -4.85
CA SER A 195 -6.32 -12.35 -5.16
C SER A 195 -7.63 -11.93 -4.50
N ALA A 196 -8.62 -12.81 -4.44
CA ALA A 196 -9.88 -12.55 -3.74
C ALA A 196 -9.75 -12.49 -2.20
N LEU A 197 -8.58 -12.83 -1.64
CA LEU A 197 -8.31 -12.78 -0.20
C LEU A 197 -7.37 -11.63 0.18
N THR A 198 -6.67 -11.00 -0.78
CA THR A 198 -5.63 -10.00 -0.49
C THR A 198 -6.17 -8.80 0.26
N LEU A 199 -7.37 -8.32 -0.07
CA LEU A 199 -8.00 -7.22 0.65
C LEU A 199 -8.32 -7.62 2.10
N GLY A 200 -8.83 -8.83 2.34
CA GLY A 200 -9.04 -9.35 3.69
C GLY A 200 -7.75 -9.46 4.51
N ILE A 201 -6.68 -9.98 3.89
CA ILE A 201 -5.34 -10.07 4.51
C ILE A 201 -4.82 -8.67 4.85
N TYR A 202 -4.91 -7.75 3.89
CA TYR A 202 -4.53 -6.35 4.07
C TYR A 202 -5.28 -5.69 5.22
N LEU A 203 -6.55 -6.03 5.44
CA LEU A 203 -7.33 -5.40 6.50
C LEU A 203 -7.04 -5.98 7.87
N ILE A 204 -6.87 -7.29 8.01
CA ILE A 204 -6.70 -7.93 9.32
C ILE A 204 -5.26 -7.97 9.82
N HIS A 205 -4.25 -7.93 8.94
CA HIS A 205 -2.86 -8.15 9.34
C HIS A 205 -2.34 -7.24 10.47
N PRO A 206 -2.78 -5.97 10.65
CA PRO A 206 -2.31 -5.15 11.76
C PRO A 206 -2.80 -5.65 13.11
N ILE A 207 -4.00 -6.24 13.18
CA ILE A 207 -4.51 -6.85 14.42
C ILE A 207 -3.59 -7.99 14.84
N PHE A 208 -3.21 -8.87 13.90
CA PHE A 208 -2.23 -9.92 14.18
C PHE A 208 -0.86 -9.33 14.57
N LEU A 209 -0.31 -8.44 13.75
CA LEU A 209 1.00 -7.82 14.00
C LEU A 209 1.06 -7.17 15.38
N GLU A 210 0.07 -6.35 15.74
CA GLU A 210 0.02 -5.64 17.02
C GLU A 210 -0.23 -6.60 18.19
N SER A 211 -1.03 -7.65 18.01
CA SER A 211 -1.22 -8.70 19.02
C SER A 211 0.11 -9.39 19.33
N PHE A 212 0.86 -9.83 18.30
CA PHE A 212 2.17 -10.46 18.48
C PHE A 212 3.18 -9.51 19.16
N ARG A 213 3.15 -8.22 18.82
CA ARG A 213 4.00 -7.20 19.47
C ARG A 213 3.62 -6.98 20.94
N PHE A 214 2.34 -7.09 21.29
CA PHE A 214 1.84 -6.95 22.66
C PHE A 214 2.22 -8.15 23.52
N PHE A 215 2.10 -9.38 23.01
CA PHE A 215 2.45 -10.62 23.70
C PHE A 215 3.95 -11.00 23.59
N TYR A 216 4.86 -10.01 23.59
CA TYR A 216 6.33 -10.14 23.72
C TYR A 216 7.17 -10.57 22.50
N PHE A 217 6.62 -10.82 21.31
CA PHE A 217 7.45 -11.10 20.13
C PHE A 217 7.74 -9.81 19.34
N LYS A 218 8.71 -9.01 19.79
CA LYS A 218 9.26 -7.96 18.94
C LYS A 218 10.41 -8.55 18.12
N ALA A 219 10.32 -8.46 16.80
CA ALA A 219 11.33 -9.01 15.89
C ALA A 219 12.77 -8.56 16.23
N LYS A 220 12.89 -7.32 16.72
CA LYS A 220 14.16 -6.68 17.10
C LYS A 220 14.81 -7.27 18.37
N ASP A 221 14.06 -7.99 19.18
CA ASP A 221 14.56 -8.61 20.41
C ASP A 221 15.27 -9.95 20.12
N TYR A 222 15.24 -10.40 18.87
CA TYR A 222 15.84 -11.63 18.36
C TYR A 222 16.66 -11.36 17.08
N TYR A 223 17.39 -12.37 16.58
CA TYR A 223 18.12 -12.29 15.30
C TYR A 223 17.18 -11.87 14.15
N PRO A 224 17.28 -10.64 13.62
CA PRO A 224 16.29 -10.09 12.68
C PRO A 224 16.18 -10.90 11.39
N LEU A 225 17.28 -11.52 10.95
CA LEU A 225 17.33 -12.38 9.76
C LEU A 225 16.43 -13.62 9.87
N LEU A 226 16.12 -14.08 11.08
CA LEU A 226 15.24 -15.23 11.32
C LEU A 226 13.88 -14.79 11.85
N SER A 227 13.85 -13.83 12.77
CA SER A 227 12.62 -13.38 13.43
C SER A 227 11.68 -12.66 12.47
N VAL A 228 12.20 -11.84 11.54
CA VAL A 228 11.36 -11.10 10.58
C VAL A 228 10.68 -12.04 9.59
N PRO A 229 11.38 -12.97 8.89
CA PRO A 229 10.71 -13.95 8.03
C PRO A 229 9.73 -14.84 8.80
N ALA A 230 10.09 -15.32 9.99
CA ALA A 230 9.21 -16.17 10.80
C ALA A 230 7.92 -15.44 11.18
N LEU A 231 8.01 -14.21 11.70
CA LEU A 231 6.83 -13.40 12.01
C LEU A 231 6.00 -13.07 10.77
N THR A 232 6.66 -12.82 9.63
CA THR A 232 5.96 -12.59 8.36
C THR A 232 5.10 -13.79 7.98
N VAL A 233 5.66 -15.01 8.04
CA VAL A 233 4.92 -16.25 7.72
C VAL A 233 3.77 -16.46 8.70
N LEU A 234 3.98 -16.24 10.00
CA LEU A 234 2.94 -16.40 11.02
C LEU A 234 1.79 -15.40 10.84
N ILE A 235 2.11 -14.12 10.69
CA ILE A 235 1.12 -13.05 10.51
C ILE A 235 0.38 -13.23 9.19
N PHE A 236 1.08 -13.53 8.10
CA PHE A 236 0.47 -13.78 6.80
C PHE A 236 -0.44 -15.02 6.86
N GLY A 237 0.03 -16.13 7.44
CA GLY A 237 -0.75 -17.36 7.59
C GLY A 237 -2.03 -17.15 8.41
N GLY A 238 -1.92 -16.47 9.56
CA GLY A 238 -3.07 -16.11 10.39
C GLY A 238 -4.07 -15.20 9.66
N SER A 239 -3.55 -14.19 8.96
CA SER A 239 -4.36 -13.25 8.18
C SER A 239 -5.06 -13.94 7.00
N LEU A 240 -4.37 -14.85 6.31
CA LEU A 240 -4.90 -15.64 5.20
C LEU A 240 -6.02 -16.57 5.68
N MET A 241 -5.80 -17.27 6.80
CA MET A 241 -6.80 -18.14 7.42
C MET A 241 -8.05 -17.34 7.81
N PHE A 242 -7.86 -16.18 8.45
CA PHE A 242 -8.98 -15.32 8.84
C PHE A 242 -9.74 -14.79 7.62
N ALA A 243 -9.04 -14.27 6.61
CA ALA A 243 -9.65 -13.81 5.37
C ALA A 243 -10.43 -14.93 4.65
N PHE A 244 -9.91 -16.16 4.69
CA PHE A 244 -10.60 -17.32 4.14
C PHE A 244 -11.92 -17.62 4.87
N VAL A 245 -11.93 -17.55 6.20
CA VAL A 245 -13.15 -17.72 7.02
C VAL A 245 -14.18 -16.62 6.72
N LEU A 246 -13.74 -15.36 6.61
CA LEU A 246 -14.62 -14.26 6.22
C LEU A 246 -15.25 -14.51 4.85
N ARG A 247 -14.45 -14.95 3.86
CA ARG A 247 -14.92 -15.24 2.51
C ARG A 247 -15.98 -16.37 2.46
N LYS A 248 -15.85 -17.38 3.33
CA LYS A 248 -16.82 -18.48 3.43
C LYS A 248 -18.13 -18.08 4.12
N THR A 249 -18.13 -16.97 4.85
CA THR A 249 -19.32 -16.52 5.60
C THR A 249 -20.20 -15.61 4.71
N PRO A 250 -21.49 -15.95 4.48
CA PRO A 250 -22.33 -15.29 3.46
C PRO A 250 -22.46 -13.76 3.57
N TYR A 251 -22.42 -13.22 4.80
CA TYR A 251 -22.51 -11.79 5.08
C TYR A 251 -21.14 -11.10 5.14
N LEU A 252 -20.14 -11.76 5.73
CA LEU A 252 -18.81 -11.17 5.95
C LEU A 252 -17.94 -11.16 4.67
N LYS A 253 -18.25 -11.98 3.66
CA LYS A 253 -17.56 -11.91 2.37
C LYS A 253 -17.70 -10.56 1.65
N ARG A 254 -18.65 -9.71 2.06
CA ARG A 254 -18.86 -8.37 1.48
C ARG A 254 -17.98 -7.29 2.10
N VAL A 255 -17.28 -7.61 3.19
CA VAL A 255 -16.41 -6.67 3.91
C VAL A 255 -14.93 -6.86 3.59
N ILE A 256 -14.61 -7.79 2.68
CA ILE A 256 -13.27 -8.06 2.16
C ILE A 256 -13.29 -8.13 0.63
#